data_AF-A0A9D2QL46-F1
#
_entry.id   AF-A0A9D2QL46-F1
#
_cell.length_a   1.000
_cell.length_b   1.000
_cell.length_c   1.000
_cell.angle_alpha   90.00
_cell.angle_beta   90.00
_cell.angle_gamma   90.00
#
_symmetry.space_group_name_H-M   'P 1'
#
loop_
_entity.id
_entity.type
_entity.pdbx_description
1 polymer ?
#
loop_
_entity_poly.entity_id
_entity_poly.type
_entity_poly.pdbx_seq_one_letter_code
_entity_poly.pdbx_strand_id
1 'polypeptide(L)'
;MSDIVSKEQRSRNMSAIRSKDTKPELYIRKLLYADGYRYRKNDASVYGHPDMFLSKYNTAIFVHGCFWHRHMNCRFAYTPKTRIDFWSKKFQVNVERDLVVKEELNREHIRILVIWECTVKQMQKSEIKEEETLRQIETFLTSDEQYREL
;
A
#
# COMPACT_ATOMS: atom_id res chain seq x y z
N MET A 1 30.33 6.73 4.43
CA MET A 1 29.99 5.48 3.72
C MET A 1 29.21 5.84 2.46
N SER A 2 29.84 5.57 1.32
CA SER A 2 29.43 5.95 -0.03
C SER A 2 28.12 5.29 -0.44
N ASP A 3 27.31 6.05 -1.15
CA ASP A 3 26.09 5.59 -1.79
C ASP A 3 26.46 4.50 -2.83
N ILE A 4 25.76 3.35 -2.83
CA ILE A 4 26.07 2.21 -3.73
C ILE A 4 25.86 2.59 -5.21
N VAL A 5 25.12 3.68 -5.46
CA VAL A 5 24.70 4.14 -6.78
C VAL A 5 25.11 5.59 -6.99
N SER A 6 25.55 5.93 -8.20
CA SER A 6 25.92 7.31 -8.54
C SER A 6 24.73 8.27 -8.36
N LYS A 7 25.02 9.57 -8.15
CA LYS A 7 24.00 10.62 -8.00
C LYS A 7 23.03 10.65 -9.19
N GLU A 8 23.54 10.45 -10.40
CA GLU A 8 22.75 10.38 -11.64
C GLU A 8 21.83 9.16 -11.65
N GLN A 9 22.36 7.98 -11.28
CA GLN A 9 21.54 6.77 -11.21
C GLN A 9 20.47 6.87 -10.13
N ARG A 10 20.79 7.46 -8.97
CA ARG A 10 19.81 7.77 -7.93
C ARG A 10 18.73 8.72 -8.44
N SER A 11 19.11 9.78 -9.17
CA SER A 11 18.14 10.71 -9.77
C SER A 11 17.21 10.00 -10.76
N ARG A 12 17.75 9.15 -11.65
CA ARG A 12 16.98 8.34 -12.60
C ARG A 12 16.02 7.37 -11.88
N ASN A 13 16.51 6.70 -10.84
CA ASN A 13 15.68 5.80 -10.02
C ASN A 13 14.53 6.57 -9.38
N MET A 14 14.80 7.73 -8.76
CA MET A 14 13.77 8.56 -8.12
C MET A 14 12.75 9.08 -9.13
N SER A 15 13.16 9.46 -10.35
CA SER A 15 12.23 9.90 -11.40
C SER A 15 11.35 8.77 -11.95
N ALA A 16 11.79 7.51 -11.83
CA ALA A 16 11.02 6.35 -12.28
C ALA A 16 9.97 5.89 -11.26
N ILE A 17 10.01 6.38 -10.02
CA ILE A 17 9.04 6.04 -8.97
C ILE A 17 7.73 6.77 -9.28
N ARG A 18 6.72 6.01 -9.71
CA ARG A 18 5.37 6.51 -9.95
C ARG A 18 4.59 6.58 -8.64
N SER A 19 3.72 7.58 -8.52
CA SER A 19 2.80 7.74 -7.39
C SER A 19 1.52 6.90 -7.50
N LYS A 20 1.22 6.34 -8.68
CA LYS A 20 0.04 5.53 -8.99
C LYS A 20 0.35 4.52 -10.09
N ASP A 21 -0.52 3.53 -10.25
CA ASP A 21 -0.36 2.37 -11.14
C ASP A 21 0.99 1.70 -10.93
N THR A 22 1.35 1.52 -9.65
CA THR A 22 2.57 0.83 -9.29
C THR A 22 2.43 -0.67 -9.61
N LYS A 23 3.56 -1.37 -9.77
CA LYS A 23 3.54 -2.82 -10.00
C LYS A 23 2.73 -3.60 -8.95
N PRO A 24 2.88 -3.37 -7.62
CA PRO A 24 2.08 -4.10 -6.63
C PRO A 24 0.59 -3.74 -6.71
N GLU A 25 0.26 -2.47 -6.94
CA GLU A 25 -1.13 -2.01 -7.12
C GLU A 25 -1.81 -2.73 -8.30
N LEU A 26 -1.15 -2.74 -9.46
CA LEU A 26 -1.67 -3.38 -10.67
C LEU A 26 -1.85 -4.90 -10.50
N TYR A 27 -0.99 -5.54 -9.72
CA TYR A 27 -1.09 -6.98 -9.46
C TYR A 27 -2.33 -7.32 -8.63
N ILE A 28 -2.53 -6.66 -7.48
CA ILE A 28 -3.73 -6.88 -6.65
C ILE A 28 -5.00 -6.54 -7.43
N ARG A 29 -4.98 -5.44 -8.19
CA ARG A 29 -6.10 -5.02 -9.05
C ARG A 29 -6.51 -6.09 -10.05
N LYS A 30 -5.55 -6.76 -10.68
CA LYS A 30 -5.82 -7.83 -11.65
C LYS A 30 -6.38 -9.06 -10.95
N LEU A 31 -5.81 -9.46 -9.81
CA LEU A 31 -6.30 -10.60 -9.05
C LEU A 31 -7.74 -10.41 -8.59
N LEU A 32 -8.04 -9.29 -7.91
CA LEU A 32 -9.39 -9.01 -7.44
C LEU A 32 -10.40 -8.94 -8.59
N TYR A 33 -10.01 -8.39 -9.74
CA TYR A 33 -10.88 -8.37 -10.92
C TYR A 33 -11.14 -9.77 -11.49
N ALA A 34 -10.12 -10.63 -11.52
CA ALA A 34 -10.23 -12.03 -11.96
C ALA A 34 -11.15 -12.84 -11.03
N ASP A 35 -11.10 -12.57 -9.72
CA ASP A 35 -11.97 -13.17 -8.69
C ASP A 35 -13.39 -12.56 -8.68
N GLY A 36 -13.72 -11.69 -9.63
CA GLY A 36 -15.05 -11.13 -9.81
C GLY A 36 -15.37 -9.89 -8.97
N TYR A 37 -14.42 -9.38 -8.18
CA TYR A 37 -14.61 -8.13 -7.44
C TYR A 37 -14.64 -6.92 -8.39
N ARG A 38 -15.53 -5.98 -8.07
CA ARG A 38 -15.65 -4.70 -8.77
C ARG A 38 -15.26 -3.58 -7.81
N TYR A 39 -14.43 -2.68 -8.30
CA TYR A 39 -13.90 -1.57 -7.52
C TYR A 39 -13.77 -0.32 -8.40
N ARG A 40 -13.78 0.83 -7.76
CA ARG A 40 -13.38 2.11 -8.36
C ARG A 40 -11.90 2.33 -8.09
N LYS A 41 -11.16 2.76 -9.10
CA LYS A 41 -9.73 3.03 -9.00
C LYS A 41 -9.51 4.49 -8.62
N ASN A 42 -8.67 4.76 -7.63
CA ASN A 42 -8.28 6.12 -7.22
C ASN A 42 -9.50 7.05 -7.07
N ASP A 43 -10.52 6.57 -6.35
CA ASP A 43 -11.78 7.30 -6.21
C ASP A 43 -11.52 8.60 -5.45
N ALA A 44 -11.67 9.73 -6.15
CA ALA A 44 -11.44 11.05 -5.57
C ALA A 44 -12.55 11.48 -4.60
N SER A 45 -13.69 10.77 -4.58
CA SER A 45 -14.75 11.00 -3.60
C SER A 45 -14.45 10.39 -2.24
N VAL A 46 -13.45 9.52 -2.13
CA VAL A 46 -13.04 8.88 -0.87
C VAL A 46 -11.76 9.54 -0.35
N TYR A 47 -11.78 9.93 0.93
CA TYR A 47 -10.64 10.60 1.54
C TYR A 47 -9.37 9.74 1.47
N GLY A 48 -8.23 10.38 1.22
CA GLY A 48 -6.95 9.68 1.08
C GLY A 48 -6.70 9.03 -0.28
N HIS A 49 -7.66 9.05 -1.22
CA HIS A 49 -7.53 8.50 -2.57
C HIS A 49 -7.06 7.04 -2.58
N PRO A 50 -7.87 6.10 -2.06
CA PRO A 50 -7.50 4.71 -2.00
C PRO A 50 -7.22 4.16 -3.40
N ASP A 51 -6.26 3.25 -3.50
CA ASP A 51 -5.91 2.60 -4.76
C ASP A 51 -7.13 1.90 -5.37
N MET A 52 -7.94 1.28 -4.50
CA MET A 52 -9.21 0.66 -4.86
C MET A 52 -10.28 0.96 -3.81
N PHE A 53 -11.48 1.29 -4.26
CA PHE A 53 -12.66 1.41 -3.41
C PHE A 53 -13.73 0.41 -3.84
N LEU A 54 -14.11 -0.50 -2.95
CA LEU A 54 -15.11 -1.53 -3.17
C LEU A 54 -16.44 -1.08 -2.55
N SER A 55 -17.27 -0.39 -3.33
CA SER A 55 -18.51 0.23 -2.84
C SER A 55 -19.51 -0.76 -2.23
N LYS A 56 -19.62 -1.97 -2.79
CA LYS A 56 -20.48 -3.05 -2.25
C LYS A 56 -20.12 -3.40 -0.80
N TYR A 57 -18.85 -3.27 -0.47
CA TYR A 57 -18.26 -3.68 0.81
C TYR A 57 -17.96 -2.47 1.70
N ASN A 58 -18.22 -1.25 1.24
CA ASN A 58 -17.77 -0.01 1.89
C ASN A 58 -16.30 -0.08 2.35
N THR A 59 -15.42 -0.59 1.48
CA THR A 59 -14.01 -0.87 1.83
C THR A 59 -13.06 -0.09 0.93
N ALA A 60 -12.16 0.67 1.55
CA ALA A 60 -10.99 1.28 0.93
C ALA A 60 -9.78 0.34 1.05
N ILE A 61 -9.15 0.01 -0.08
CA ILE A 61 -7.93 -0.79 -0.12
C ILE A 61 -6.75 0.10 -0.52
N PHE A 62 -5.70 0.06 0.29
CA PHE A 62 -4.44 0.75 0.06
C PHE A 62 -3.31 -0.25 -0.18
N VAL A 63 -2.54 -0.08 -1.25
CA VAL A 63 -1.37 -0.89 -1.57
C VAL A 63 -0.12 -0.12 -1.22
N HIS A 64 0.30 -0.22 0.05
CA HIS A 64 1.38 0.59 0.58
C HIS A 64 2.77 0.05 0.24
N GLY A 65 3.62 0.94 -0.27
CA GLY A 65 5.05 0.68 -0.38
C GLY A 65 5.70 0.64 1.00
N CYS A 66 6.32 -0.49 1.37
CA CYS A 66 6.92 -0.68 2.71
C CYS A 66 7.94 0.42 3.06
N PHE A 67 8.69 0.90 2.07
CA PHE A 67 9.68 1.95 2.24
C PHE A 67 9.06 3.30 2.61
N TRP A 68 7.95 3.66 1.96
CA TRP A 68 7.33 4.99 2.07
C TRP A 68 6.45 5.16 3.31
N HIS A 69 5.70 4.10 3.64
CA HIS A 69 4.73 4.10 4.74
C HIS A 69 5.26 3.35 5.99
N ARG A 70 6.55 2.99 5.98
CA ARG A 70 7.28 2.48 7.16
C ARG A 70 6.68 1.21 7.77
N HIS A 71 6.48 0.20 6.93
CA HIS A 71 6.02 -1.12 7.39
C HIS A 71 6.92 -1.65 8.52
N MET A 72 6.30 -1.93 9.67
CA MET A 72 6.97 -2.42 10.87
C MET A 72 7.66 -3.77 10.62
N ASN A 73 8.86 -3.98 11.18
CA ASN A 73 9.64 -5.22 11.07
C ASN A 73 9.88 -5.70 9.62
N CYS A 74 9.77 -4.80 8.63
CA CYS A 74 9.93 -5.14 7.23
C CYS A 74 11.32 -4.76 6.73
N ARG A 75 12.06 -5.72 6.15
CA ARG A 75 13.39 -5.47 5.54
C ARG A 75 13.38 -4.41 4.42
N PHE A 76 12.22 -4.17 3.81
CA PHE A 76 12.06 -3.19 2.73
C PHE A 76 11.83 -1.77 3.26
N ALA A 77 11.50 -1.62 4.56
CA ALA A 77 11.35 -0.35 5.24
C ALA A 77 12.68 0.15 5.85
N TYR A 78 13.78 0.06 5.10
CA TYR A 78 15.08 0.55 5.58
C TYR A 78 15.17 2.08 5.51
N THR A 79 16.07 2.67 6.31
CA THR A 79 16.36 4.11 6.26
C THR A 79 17.65 4.33 5.46
N PRO A 80 17.64 5.14 4.38
CA PRO A 80 18.86 5.46 3.66
C PRO A 80 19.88 6.15 4.57
N LYS A 81 21.16 5.74 4.48
CA LYS A 81 22.25 6.36 5.26
C LYS A 81 22.62 7.77 4.78
N THR A 82 22.12 8.19 3.62
CA THR A 82 22.36 9.52 3.04
C THR A 82 21.13 10.40 3.22
N ARG A 83 21.33 11.69 3.57
CA ARG A 83 20.25 12.67 3.83
C ARG A 83 19.24 12.19 4.88
N ILE A 84 19.75 11.72 6.03
CA ILE A 84 18.94 11.11 7.09
C ILE A 84 17.81 12.06 7.52
N ASP A 85 18.10 13.32 7.81
CA ASP A 85 17.09 14.29 8.27
C ASP A 85 15.96 14.49 7.26
N PHE A 86 16.28 14.54 5.97
CA PHE A 86 15.30 14.63 4.90
C PHE A 86 14.38 13.41 4.88
N TRP A 87 14.96 12.20 4.95
CA TRP A 87 14.19 10.96 4.93
C TRP A 87 13.35 10.80 6.19
N SER A 88 13.91 11.05 7.37
CA SER A 88 13.19 11.00 8.64
C SER A 88 11.98 11.92 8.63
N LYS A 89 12.15 13.19 8.20
CA LYS A 89 11.04 14.12 8.08
C LYS A 89 10.01 13.67 7.03
N LYS A 90 10.46 13.18 5.88
CA LYS A 90 9.55 12.69 4.83
C LYS A 90 8.73 11.49 5.27
N PHE A 91 9.35 10.54 5.95
CA PHE A 91 8.67 9.36 6.48
C PHE A 91 7.67 9.73 7.57
N GLN A 92 8.05 10.64 8.47
CA GLN A 92 7.15 11.14 9.50
C GLN A 92 5.89 11.77 8.88
N VAL A 93 6.05 12.66 7.89
CA VAL A 93 4.91 13.30 7.20
C VAL A 93 4.01 12.27 6.51
N ASN A 94 4.59 11.22 5.90
CA ASN A 94 3.79 10.16 5.30
C ASN A 94 2.97 9.39 6.35
N VAL A 95 3.59 8.99 7.46
CA VAL A 95 2.90 8.27 8.55
C VAL A 95 1.81 9.14 9.19
N GLU A 96 2.09 10.42 9.43
CA GLU A 96 1.09 11.38 9.93
C GLU A 96 -0.09 11.51 8.96
N ARG A 97 0.17 11.56 7.65
CA ARG A 97 -0.88 11.57 6.63
C ARG A 97 -1.69 10.27 6.65
N ASP A 98 -1.06 9.11 6.78
CA ASP A 98 -1.75 7.82 6.83
C ASP A 98 -2.69 7.75 8.05
N LEU A 99 -2.27 8.31 9.19
CA LEU A 99 -3.12 8.42 10.39
C LEU A 99 -4.35 9.31 10.14
N VAL A 100 -4.16 10.49 9.55
CA VAL A 100 -5.28 11.39 9.22
C VAL A 100 -6.25 10.72 8.25
N VAL A 101 -5.74 10.02 7.23
CA VAL A 101 -6.58 9.27 6.28
C VAL A 101 -7.38 8.19 7.01
N LYS A 102 -6.75 7.44 7.92
CA LYS A 102 -7.42 6.41 8.71
C LYS A 102 -8.54 7.00 9.58
N GLU A 103 -8.30 8.13 10.22
CA GLU A 103 -9.29 8.82 11.05
C GLU A 103 -10.50 9.28 10.23
N GLU A 104 -10.28 9.93 9.08
CA GLU A 104 -11.36 10.42 8.22
C GLU A 104 -12.19 9.26 7.64
N LEU A 105 -11.55 8.18 7.18
CA LEU A 105 -12.27 7.01 6.69
C LEU A 105 -13.10 6.32 7.79
N ASN A 106 -12.56 6.26 9.02
CA ASN A 106 -13.29 5.72 10.15
C ASN A 106 -14.52 6.57 10.50
N ARG A 107 -14.45 7.91 10.35
CA ARG A 107 -15.62 8.80 10.53
C ARG A 107 -16.71 8.54 9.50
N GLU A 108 -16.32 8.19 8.28
CA GLU A 108 -17.24 7.79 7.21
C GLU A 108 -17.68 6.32 7.29
N HIS A 109 -17.27 5.59 8.35
CA HIS A 109 -17.53 4.16 8.54
C HIS A 109 -17.04 3.30 7.37
N ILE A 110 -16.01 3.78 6.66
CA ILE A 110 -15.36 3.07 5.57
C ILE A 110 -14.31 2.14 6.17
N ARG A 111 -14.42 0.85 5.85
CA ARG A 111 -13.46 -0.16 6.29
C ARG A 111 -12.16 -0.01 5.51
N ILE A 112 -11.03 -0.27 6.16
CA ILE A 112 -9.70 -0.01 5.61
C ILE A 112 -8.91 -1.31 5.56
N LEU A 113 -8.43 -1.65 4.37
CA LEU A 113 -7.52 -2.77 4.16
C LEU A 113 -6.20 -2.26 3.57
N VAL A 114 -5.11 -2.46 4.29
CA VAL A 114 -3.77 -2.16 3.80
C VAL A 114 -3.11 -3.45 3.33
N ILE A 115 -2.60 -3.46 2.10
CA ILE A 115 -1.82 -4.57 1.55
C ILE A 115 -0.41 -4.07 1.28
N TRP A 116 0.55 -4.60 2.01
CA TRP A 116 1.94 -4.16 1.93
C TRP A 116 2.64 -4.70 0.68
N GLU A 117 3.53 -3.89 0.10
CA GLU A 117 4.34 -4.28 -1.07
C GLU A 117 5.12 -5.58 -0.84
N CYS A 118 5.59 -5.83 0.39
CA CYS A 118 6.30 -7.06 0.72
C CYS A 118 5.41 -8.29 0.64
N THR A 119 4.13 -8.16 0.98
CA THR A 119 3.13 -9.22 0.91
C THR A 119 2.82 -9.53 -0.54
N VAL A 120 2.61 -8.49 -1.36
CA VAL A 120 2.46 -8.64 -2.82
C VAL A 120 3.68 -9.36 -3.44
N LYS A 121 4.89 -9.03 -3.00
CA LYS A 121 6.12 -9.72 -3.45
C LYS A 121 6.19 -11.18 -3.01
N GLN A 122 5.54 -11.58 -1.92
CA GLN A 122 5.46 -12.98 -1.49
C GLN A 122 4.42 -13.73 -2.31
N MET A 123 3.25 -13.13 -2.56
CA MET A 123 2.21 -13.69 -3.44
C MET A 123 2.79 -14.03 -4.82
N GLN A 124 3.50 -13.07 -5.44
CA GLN A 124 4.14 -13.26 -6.75
C GLN A 124 5.18 -14.40 -6.82
N LYS A 125 5.66 -14.89 -5.67
CA LYS A 125 6.67 -15.94 -5.58
C LYS A 125 6.10 -17.30 -5.20
N SER A 126 4.87 -17.34 -4.70
CA SER A 126 4.28 -18.56 -4.15
C SER A 126 2.76 -18.50 -4.31
N GLU A 127 2.23 -19.41 -5.11
CA GLU A 127 0.78 -19.59 -5.30
C GLU A 127 0.07 -19.83 -3.98
N ILE A 128 0.68 -20.59 -3.06
CA ILE A 128 0.14 -20.81 -1.71
C ILE A 128 -0.04 -19.48 -0.96
N LYS A 129 0.96 -18.57 -1.04
CA LYS A 129 0.87 -17.25 -0.40
C LYS A 129 -0.14 -16.34 -1.11
N GLU A 130 -0.26 -16.45 -2.43
CA GLU A 130 -1.29 -15.76 -3.21
C GLU A 130 -2.69 -16.17 -2.73
N GLU A 131 -2.99 -17.47 -2.69
CA GLU A 131 -4.28 -18.00 -2.23
C GLU A 131 -4.57 -17.69 -0.77
N GLU A 132 -3.57 -17.77 0.12
CA GLU A 132 -3.72 -17.42 1.53
C GLU A 132 -4.10 -15.94 1.69
N THR A 133 -3.40 -15.06 0.97
CA THR A 133 -3.67 -13.62 1.05
C THR A 133 -5.05 -13.30 0.46
N LEU A 134 -5.44 -13.92 -0.66
CA LEU A 134 -6.77 -13.74 -1.26
C LEU A 134 -7.88 -14.17 -0.29
N ARG A 135 -7.72 -15.32 0.38
CA ARG A 135 -8.66 -15.75 1.43
C ARG A 135 -8.74 -14.78 2.59
N GLN A 136 -7.62 -14.18 3.01
CA GLN A 136 -7.61 -13.16 4.06
C GLN A 136 -8.33 -11.87 3.63
N ILE A 137 -8.19 -11.47 2.36
CA ILE A 137 -8.92 -10.34 1.78
C ILE A 137 -10.42 -10.65 1.77
N GLU A 138 -10.85 -11.80 1.26
CA GLU A 138 -12.26 -12.20 1.23
C GLU A 138 -12.88 -12.27 2.64
N THR A 139 -12.15 -12.84 3.60
CA THR A 139 -12.56 -12.90 5.00
C THR A 139 -12.78 -11.50 5.57
N PHE A 140 -11.88 -10.56 5.26
CA PHE A 140 -12.03 -9.18 5.70
C PHE A 140 -13.23 -8.49 5.03
N LEU A 141 -13.42 -8.68 3.72
CA LEU A 141 -14.54 -8.08 2.99
C LEU A 141 -15.90 -8.55 3.51
N THR A 142 -15.97 -9.76 4.05
CA THR A 142 -17.20 -10.37 4.57
C THR A 142 -17.37 -10.28 6.09
N SER A 143 -16.39 -9.78 6.84
CA SER A 143 -16.46 -9.58 8.30
C SER A 143 -16.90 -8.17 8.70
N ASP A 144 -17.09 -7.91 10.00
CA ASP A 144 -17.35 -6.56 10.52
C ASP A 144 -16.06 -5.81 10.91
N GLU A 145 -14.90 -6.35 10.55
CA GLU A 145 -13.59 -5.77 10.89
C GLU A 145 -13.39 -4.43 10.17
N GLN A 146 -13.05 -3.38 10.93
CA GLN A 146 -12.90 -2.04 10.38
C GLN A 146 -11.52 -1.77 9.78
N TYR A 147 -10.50 -2.50 10.22
CA TYR A 147 -9.12 -2.25 9.83
C TYR A 147 -8.31 -3.54 9.81
N ARG A 148 -7.60 -3.79 8.71
CA ARG A 148 -6.63 -4.89 8.62
C ARG A 148 -5.41 -4.49 7.79
N GLU A 149 -4.25 -5.04 8.16
CA GLU A 149 -3.03 -4.98 7.37
C GLU A 149 -2.60 -6.39 6.95
N LEU A 150 -2.18 -6.54 5.69
CA LEU A 150 -1.70 -7.78 5.09
C LEU A 150 -0.30 -7.62 4.53
#